data_AF-A0A7X2PTG0-F1
#
_entry.id   AF-A0A7X2PTG0-F1
#
_cell.length_a   1.000
_cell.length_b   1.000
_cell.length_c   1.000
_cell.angle_alpha   90.00
_cell.angle_beta   90.00
_cell.angle_gamma   90.00
#
_symmetry.space_group_name_H-M   'P 1'
#
loop_
_entity.id
_entity.type
_entity.pdbx_description
1 polymer ?
#
loop_
_entity_poly.entity_id
_entity_poly.type
_entity_poly.pdbx_seq_one_letter_code
_entity_poly.pdbx_strand_id
1 'polypeptide(L)'
;MPFLPILLLHVVLVAIFGILLPYRRGIGFLDPVMVSAYACMGLIFSAPAAVDAFAKSRPQSMKEVFRRVGLAAGYGEGLALLMLMLGTVTINFGRRGRPRLPELDILAESGLLGIAATAAMTLLAGWMTLRFSAGRARLGTRALLFFLLLEFWLHSARLPEAGLAGTGLSIVISGALVYLLYREVHPH
;
A
#
# COMPACT_ATOMS: atom_id res chain seq x y z
N MET A 1 9.52 -4.45 -25.29
CA MET A 1 10.10 -3.93 -24.04
C MET A 1 9.00 -3.31 -23.17
N PRO A 2 8.28 -4.12 -22.36
CA PRO A 2 7.14 -3.65 -21.55
C PRO A 2 7.55 -2.87 -20.28
N PHE A 3 8.84 -2.64 -20.05
CA PHE A 3 9.37 -1.97 -18.85
C PHE A 3 9.21 -0.44 -18.88
N LEU A 4 9.39 0.18 -20.06
CA LEU A 4 9.35 1.63 -20.21
C LEU A 4 7.98 2.25 -19.83
N PRO A 5 6.82 1.69 -20.24
CA PRO A 5 5.52 2.22 -19.83
C PRO A 5 5.27 2.17 -18.33
N ILE A 6 5.72 1.10 -17.66
CA ILE A 6 5.56 0.93 -16.20
C ILE A 6 6.44 1.93 -15.46
N LEU A 7 7.69 2.11 -15.90
CA LEU A 7 8.59 3.09 -15.30
C LEU A 7 8.03 4.50 -15.45
N LEU A 8 7.58 4.87 -16.65
CA LEU A 8 6.96 6.18 -16.91
C LEU A 8 5.72 6.40 -16.03
N LEU A 9 4.89 5.38 -15.85
CA LEU A 9 3.73 5.47 -14.95
C LEU A 9 4.15 5.79 -13.51
N HIS A 10 5.17 5.11 -12.97
CA HIS A 10 5.65 5.39 -11.61
C HIS A 10 6.24 6.79 -11.50
N VAL A 11 7.01 7.24 -12.48
CA VAL A 11 7.54 8.61 -12.52
C VAL A 11 6.41 9.63 -12.51
N VAL A 12 5.37 9.42 -13.32
CA VAL A 12 4.18 10.29 -13.37
C VAL A 12 3.44 10.28 -12.03
N LEU A 13 3.23 9.12 -11.41
CA LEU A 13 2.57 9.02 -10.11
C LEU A 13 3.39 9.73 -9.01
N VAL A 14 4.70 9.54 -8.98
CA VAL A 14 5.59 10.23 -8.04
C VAL A 14 5.57 11.73 -8.28
N ALA A 15 5.56 12.20 -9.52
CA ALA A 15 5.45 13.62 -9.83
C ALA A 15 4.10 14.20 -9.39
N ILE A 16 3.00 13.50 -9.61
CA ILE A 16 1.65 13.96 -9.23
C ILE A 16 1.48 13.95 -7.72
N PHE A 17 1.67 12.79 -7.08
CA PHE A 17 1.41 12.61 -5.66
C PHE A 17 2.56 13.10 -4.78
N GLY A 18 3.80 13.03 -5.24
CA GLY A 18 4.96 13.52 -4.48
C GLY A 18 5.22 15.01 -4.62
N ILE A 19 4.77 15.67 -5.70
CA ILE A 19 5.13 17.08 -5.97
C ILE A 19 3.91 17.94 -6.28
N LEU A 20 3.20 17.65 -7.38
CA LEU A 20 2.16 18.54 -7.89
C LEU A 20 0.97 18.72 -6.93
N LEU A 21 0.46 17.61 -6.37
CA LEU A 21 -0.66 17.63 -5.43
C LEU A 21 -0.27 18.32 -4.10
N PRO A 22 0.86 17.97 -3.45
CA PRO A 22 1.36 18.71 -2.29
C PRO A 22 1.56 20.20 -2.56
N TYR A 23 2.14 20.55 -3.71
CA TYR A 23 2.35 21.95 -4.11
C TYR A 23 1.02 22.72 -4.21
N ARG A 24 0.00 22.11 -4.85
CA ARG A 24 -1.34 22.73 -4.98
C ARG A 24 -2.09 22.82 -3.66
N ARG A 25 -1.92 21.84 -2.76
CA ARG A 25 -2.60 21.82 -1.46
C ARG A 25 -1.90 22.69 -0.40
N GLY A 26 -0.60 22.93 -0.55
CA GLY A 26 0.19 23.67 0.43
C GLY A 26 0.13 23.02 1.80
N ILE A 27 -0.20 23.78 2.85
CA ILE A 27 -0.26 23.26 4.23
C ILE A 27 -1.35 22.20 4.40
N GLY A 28 -2.43 22.28 3.62
CA GLY A 28 -3.50 21.28 3.65
C GLY A 28 -3.06 19.88 3.20
N PHE A 29 -1.83 19.72 2.70
CA PHE A 29 -1.23 18.41 2.48
C PHE A 29 -0.94 17.66 3.80
N LEU A 30 -0.64 18.39 4.88
CA LEU A 30 -0.38 17.82 6.21
C LEU A 30 -1.66 17.54 7.00
N ASP A 31 -2.83 17.72 6.39
CA ASP A 31 -4.10 17.36 7.00
C ASP A 31 -4.10 15.86 7.36
N PRO A 32 -4.61 15.49 8.55
CA PRO A 32 -4.67 14.09 9.00
C PRO A 32 -5.19 13.12 7.95
N VAL A 33 -6.25 13.49 7.22
CA VAL A 33 -6.86 12.61 6.21
C VAL A 33 -5.91 12.37 5.04
N MET A 34 -5.17 13.40 4.61
CA MET A 34 -4.17 13.28 3.54
C MET A 34 -2.99 12.43 3.97
N VAL A 35 -2.48 12.65 5.20
CA VAL A 35 -1.38 11.85 5.74
C VAL A 35 -1.79 10.38 5.85
N SER A 36 -3.00 10.09 6.34
CA SER A 36 -3.55 8.74 6.42
C SER A 36 -3.69 8.09 5.04
N ALA A 37 -4.15 8.84 4.04
CA ALA A 37 -4.27 8.36 2.67
C ALA A 37 -2.92 7.97 2.07
N TYR A 38 -1.90 8.79 2.29
CA TYR A 38 -0.53 8.51 1.82
C TYR A 38 0.08 7.33 2.55
N ALA A 39 -0.15 7.20 3.86
CA ALA A 39 0.30 6.04 4.63
C ALA A 39 -0.33 4.73 4.12
N CYS A 40 -1.57 4.77 3.63
CA CYS A 40 -2.25 3.61 3.04
C CYS A 40 -2.01 3.44 1.53
N MET A 41 -1.18 4.29 0.90
CA MET A 41 -1.01 4.25 -0.55
C MET A 41 -0.23 3.02 -1.02
N GLY A 42 0.53 2.38 -0.12
CA GLY A 42 1.31 1.17 -0.40
C GLY A 42 0.47 0.01 -0.93
N LEU A 43 -0.81 -0.07 -0.56
CA LEU A 43 -1.76 -1.08 -1.04
C LEU A 43 -1.94 -1.08 -2.56
N ILE A 44 -1.90 0.10 -3.19
CA ILE A 44 -2.14 0.27 -4.63
C ILE A 44 -1.04 -0.40 -5.45
N PHE A 45 0.19 -0.36 -4.95
CA PHE A 45 1.38 -0.83 -5.63
C PHE A 45 1.78 -2.25 -5.22
N SER A 46 1.55 -2.62 -3.96
CA SER A 46 1.94 -3.92 -3.42
C SER A 46 1.12 -5.06 -4.01
N ALA A 47 -0.19 -4.88 -4.18
CA ALA A 47 -1.09 -5.91 -4.72
C ALA A 47 -0.70 -6.39 -6.13
N PRO A 48 -0.52 -5.51 -7.15
CA PRO A 48 -0.09 -5.96 -8.47
C PRO A 48 1.32 -6.57 -8.46
N ALA A 49 2.25 -6.01 -7.66
CA ALA A 49 3.58 -6.57 -7.49
C ALA A 49 3.55 -7.99 -6.92
N ALA A 50 2.66 -8.25 -5.96
CA ALA A 50 2.42 -9.57 -5.39
C ALA A 50 1.88 -10.55 -6.43
N VAL A 51 0.85 -10.14 -7.20
CA VAL A 51 0.30 -11.00 -8.27
C VAL A 51 1.38 -11.37 -9.27
N ASP A 52 2.20 -10.41 -9.71
CA ASP A 52 3.30 -10.69 -10.64
C ASP A 52 4.37 -11.60 -10.03
N ALA A 53 4.70 -11.44 -8.74
CA ALA A 53 5.66 -12.29 -8.04
C ALA A 53 5.17 -13.74 -7.87
N PHE A 54 3.88 -13.95 -7.60
CA PHE A 54 3.29 -15.27 -7.43
C PHE A 54 2.90 -15.93 -8.76
N ALA A 55 2.66 -15.16 -9.81
CA ALA A 55 2.31 -15.68 -11.14
C ALA A 55 3.49 -16.37 -11.85
N LYS A 56 4.75 -16.02 -11.52
CA LYS A 56 5.94 -16.57 -12.17
C LYS A 56 6.15 -18.06 -11.89
N SER A 57 5.92 -18.49 -10.66
CA SER A 57 6.07 -19.88 -10.24
C SER A 57 5.39 -20.12 -8.90
N ARG A 58 4.95 -21.35 -8.64
CA ARG A 58 4.46 -21.71 -7.30
C ARG A 58 5.63 -21.71 -6.29
N PRO A 59 5.47 -21.05 -5.12
CA PRO A 59 6.50 -21.04 -4.09
C PRO A 59 6.70 -22.46 -3.53
N GLN A 60 7.96 -22.83 -3.29
CA GLN A 60 8.35 -24.17 -2.81
C GLN A 60 8.48 -24.25 -1.29
N SER A 61 8.42 -23.10 -0.60
CA SER A 61 8.53 -23.03 0.86
C SER A 61 7.88 -21.75 1.39
N MET A 62 7.54 -21.73 2.68
CA MET A 62 7.04 -20.51 3.33
C MET A 62 8.08 -19.39 3.36
N LYS A 63 9.38 -19.72 3.42
CA LYS A 63 10.44 -18.72 3.33
C LYS A 63 10.36 -17.95 2.01
N GLU A 64 10.06 -18.64 0.91
CA GLU A 64 9.87 -18.00 -0.39
C GLU A 64 8.59 -17.16 -0.46
N VAL A 65 7.50 -17.63 0.17
CA VAL A 65 6.27 -16.83 0.33
C VAL A 65 6.56 -15.52 1.05
N PHE A 66 7.18 -15.58 2.23
CA PHE A 66 7.52 -14.38 3.00
C PHE A 66 8.48 -13.46 2.26
N ARG A 67 9.45 -14.00 1.51
CA ARG A 67 10.35 -13.19 0.67
C ARG A 67 9.57 -12.42 -0.40
N ARG A 68 8.67 -13.08 -1.13
CA ARG A 68 7.87 -12.45 -2.19
C ARG A 68 6.90 -11.41 -1.63
N VAL A 69 6.25 -11.73 -0.51
CA VAL A 69 5.37 -10.81 0.21
C VAL A 69 6.16 -9.60 0.70
N GLY A 70 7.30 -9.81 1.35
CA GLY A 70 8.16 -8.74 1.85
C GLY A 70 8.67 -7.81 0.75
N LEU A 71 9.09 -8.36 -0.40
CA LEU A 71 9.51 -7.56 -1.55
C LEU A 71 8.36 -6.75 -2.16
N ALA A 72 7.18 -7.35 -2.31
CA ALA A 72 6.01 -6.66 -2.86
C ALA A 72 5.45 -5.58 -1.92
N ALA A 73 5.33 -5.89 -0.63
CA ALA A 73 4.91 -4.95 0.39
C ALA A 73 5.92 -3.81 0.54
N GLY A 74 7.21 -4.14 0.65
CA GLY A 74 8.30 -3.15 0.75
C GLY A 74 8.39 -2.24 -0.48
N TYR A 75 8.12 -2.76 -1.67
CA TYR A 75 8.03 -1.93 -2.88
C TYR A 75 6.88 -0.92 -2.80
N GLY A 76 5.69 -1.36 -2.37
CA GLY A 76 4.53 -0.48 -2.25
C GLY A 76 4.69 0.58 -1.16
N GLU A 77 5.09 0.16 0.04
CA GLU A 77 5.38 1.07 1.16
C GLU A 77 6.53 2.02 0.84
N GLY A 78 7.57 1.55 0.15
CA GLY A 78 8.68 2.41 -0.27
C GLY A 78 8.24 3.53 -1.21
N LEU A 79 7.33 3.25 -2.15
CA LEU A 79 6.74 4.27 -3.02
C LEU A 79 5.84 5.25 -2.25
N ALA A 80 5.01 4.74 -1.35
CA ALA A 80 4.15 5.57 -0.51
C ALA A 80 4.97 6.53 0.36
N LEU A 81 6.00 6.01 1.03
CA LEU A 81 6.94 6.79 1.83
C LEU A 81 7.69 7.81 0.98
N LEU A 82 8.18 7.44 -0.20
CA LEU A 82 8.84 8.36 -1.13
C LEU A 82 7.92 9.52 -1.50
N MET A 83 6.66 9.24 -1.85
CA MET A 83 5.68 10.27 -2.21
C MET A 83 5.36 11.18 -1.01
N LEU A 84 5.21 10.63 0.20
CA LEU A 84 4.98 11.43 1.41
C LEU A 84 6.17 12.32 1.76
N MET A 85 7.39 11.79 1.66
CA MET A 85 8.63 12.54 1.88
C MET A 85 8.78 13.67 0.86
N LEU A 86 8.60 13.38 -0.44
CA LEU A 86 8.65 14.40 -1.48
C LEU A 86 7.56 15.46 -1.28
N GLY A 87 6.36 15.07 -0.88
CA GLY A 87 5.29 16.02 -0.61
C GLY A 87 5.61 16.94 0.56
N THR A 88 6.16 16.37 1.62
CA THR A 88 6.63 17.12 2.80
C THR A 88 7.77 18.08 2.43
N VAL A 89 8.73 17.65 1.60
CA VAL A 89 9.78 18.52 1.09
C VAL A 89 9.19 19.63 0.23
N THR A 90 8.26 19.31 -0.67
CA THR A 90 7.64 20.25 -1.61
C THR A 90 6.92 21.38 -0.90
N ILE A 91 6.15 21.10 0.16
CA ILE A 91 5.43 22.14 0.90
C ILE A 91 6.34 23.03 1.74
N ASN A 92 7.52 22.53 2.13
CA ASN A 92 8.52 23.24 2.90
C ASN A 92 9.53 23.98 2.01
N PHE A 93 9.58 23.67 0.72
CA PHE A 93 10.49 24.29 -0.22
C PHE A 93 10.25 25.80 -0.32
N GLY A 94 11.31 26.59 -0.18
CA GLY A 94 11.26 28.06 -0.27
C GLY A 94 10.64 28.79 0.93
N ARG A 95 10.22 28.09 1.98
CA ARG A 95 9.72 28.72 3.21
C ARG A 95 10.88 29.09 4.13
N ARG A 96 10.90 30.34 4.61
CA ARG A 96 11.78 30.77 5.71
C ARG A 96 11.11 30.46 7.04
N GLY A 97 11.68 29.57 7.85
CA GLY A 97 11.17 29.21 9.18
C GLY A 97 11.37 27.74 9.54
N ARG A 98 10.72 27.30 10.62
CA ARG A 98 10.75 25.90 11.07
C ARG A 98 10.01 25.00 10.06
N PRO A 99 10.57 23.82 9.72
CA PRO A 99 9.89 22.88 8.84
C PRO A 99 8.58 22.41 9.49
N ARG A 100 7.52 22.32 8.68
CA ARG A 100 6.24 21.75 9.09
C ARG A 100 6.24 20.29 8.72
N LEU A 101 6.02 19.45 9.72
CA LEU A 101 5.93 18.01 9.59
C LEU A 101 4.49 17.58 9.91
N PRO A 102 4.04 16.42 9.40
CA PRO A 102 2.78 15.84 9.83
C PRO A 102 2.82 15.54 11.33
N GLU A 103 1.65 15.53 11.96
CA GLU A 103 1.50 15.10 13.35
C GLU A 103 1.98 13.65 13.48
N LEU A 104 2.98 13.42 14.32
CA LEU A 104 3.69 12.14 14.39
C LEU A 104 2.80 11.01 14.91
N ASP A 105 1.86 11.32 15.80
CA ASP A 105 0.91 10.34 16.33
C ASP A 105 0.01 9.81 15.21
N ILE A 106 -0.55 10.70 14.40
CA ILE A 106 -1.41 10.36 13.25
C ILE A 106 -0.60 9.63 12.19
N LEU A 107 0.64 10.06 11.92
CA LEU A 107 1.53 9.40 10.98
C LEU A 107 1.88 7.98 11.45
N ALA A 108 2.15 7.79 12.74
CA ALA A 108 2.48 6.48 13.31
C ALA A 108 1.28 5.54 13.25
N GLU A 109 0.09 5.97 13.70
CA GLU A 109 -1.13 5.17 13.66
C GLU A 109 -1.54 4.81 12.23
N SER A 110 -1.55 5.81 11.34
CA SER A 110 -1.87 5.58 9.93
C SER A 110 -0.82 4.74 9.21
N GLY A 111 0.45 4.88 9.60
CA GLY A 111 1.56 4.07 9.09
C GLY A 111 1.44 2.62 9.50
N LEU A 112 1.08 2.34 10.76
CA LEU A 112 0.80 0.98 11.23
C LEU A 112 -0.37 0.34 10.48
N LEU A 113 -1.46 1.10 10.28
CA LEU A 113 -2.58 0.67 9.45
C LEU A 113 -2.13 0.37 8.02
N GLY A 114 -1.40 1.30 7.40
CA GLY A 114 -0.90 1.18 6.04
C GLY A 114 -0.04 -0.07 5.84
N ILE A 115 0.95 -0.28 6.71
CA ILE A 115 1.83 -1.46 6.68
C ILE A 115 1.03 -2.75 6.86
N ALA A 116 0.13 -2.80 7.85
CA ALA A 116 -0.67 -3.99 8.12
C ALA A 116 -1.62 -4.32 6.96
N ALA A 117 -2.27 -3.30 6.40
CA ALA A 117 -3.20 -3.44 5.30
C ALA A 117 -2.47 -3.79 3.99
N THR A 118 -1.29 -3.23 3.72
CA THR A 118 -0.41 -3.61 2.61
C THR A 118 0.04 -5.06 2.75
N ALA A 119 0.44 -5.51 3.94
CA ALA A 119 0.78 -6.91 4.17
C ALA A 119 -0.41 -7.85 3.90
N ALA A 120 -1.59 -7.52 4.43
CA ALA A 120 -2.82 -8.29 4.22
C ALA A 120 -3.17 -8.37 2.72
N MET A 121 -3.12 -7.24 2.02
CA MET A 121 -3.42 -7.14 0.59
C MET A 121 -2.43 -7.94 -0.26
N THR A 122 -1.14 -7.90 0.10
CA THR A 122 -0.06 -8.65 -0.56
C THR A 122 -0.26 -10.16 -0.39
N LEU A 123 -0.57 -10.60 0.84
CA LEU A 123 -0.86 -12.00 1.15
C LEU A 123 -2.10 -12.49 0.40
N LEU A 124 -3.16 -11.68 0.36
CA LEU A 124 -4.40 -11.99 -0.34
C LEU A 124 -4.15 -12.13 -1.84
N ALA A 125 -3.44 -11.18 -2.43
CA ALA A 125 -3.05 -11.21 -3.83
C ALA A 125 -2.25 -12.48 -4.17
N GLY A 126 -1.29 -12.85 -3.32
CA GLY A 126 -0.53 -14.09 -3.46
C GLY A 126 -1.43 -15.32 -3.41
N TRP A 127 -2.30 -15.42 -2.40
CA TRP A 127 -3.23 -16.54 -2.24
C TRP A 127 -4.19 -16.67 -3.43
N MET A 128 -4.81 -15.56 -3.85
CA MET A 128 -5.71 -15.55 -5.02
C MET A 128 -4.98 -15.99 -6.30
N THR A 129 -3.71 -15.61 -6.45
CA THR A 129 -2.89 -15.99 -7.62
C THR A 129 -2.65 -17.49 -7.67
N LEU A 130 -2.37 -18.12 -6.51
CA LEU A 130 -2.16 -19.56 -6.42
C LEU A 130 -3.45 -20.36 -6.67
N ARG A 131 -4.60 -19.80 -6.26
CA ARG A 131 -5.91 -20.47 -6.31
C ARG A 131 -6.65 -20.33 -7.63
N PHE A 132 -6.70 -19.13 -8.22
CA PHE A 132 -7.66 -18.79 -9.29
C PHE A 132 -7.03 -18.39 -10.64
N SER A 133 -5.70 -18.34 -10.75
CA SER A 133 -4.87 -17.76 -11.82
C SER A 133 -4.57 -16.26 -11.65
N ALA A 134 -3.47 -15.82 -12.28
CA ALA A 134 -3.01 -14.43 -12.23
C ALA A 134 -4.03 -13.43 -12.79
N GLY A 135 -4.79 -13.80 -13.83
CA GLY A 135 -5.79 -12.92 -14.43
C GLY A 135 -6.94 -12.60 -13.46
N ARG A 136 -7.50 -13.64 -12.83
CA ARG A 136 -8.56 -13.48 -11.82
C ARG A 136 -8.05 -12.81 -10.56
N ALA A 137 -6.81 -13.09 -10.16
CA ALA A 137 -6.18 -12.41 -9.03
C ALA A 137 -6.04 -10.91 -9.29
N ARG A 138 -5.58 -10.48 -10.47
CA ARG A 138 -5.53 -9.04 -10.82
C ARG A 138 -6.90 -8.36 -10.79
N LEU A 139 -7.93 -9.02 -11.33
CA LEU A 139 -9.27 -8.46 -11.32
C LEU A 139 -9.82 -8.35 -9.89
N GLY A 140 -9.65 -9.40 -9.09
CA GLY A 140 -10.11 -9.44 -7.71
C GLY A 140 -9.41 -8.42 -6.81
N THR A 141 -8.08 -8.29 -6.93
CA THR A 141 -7.33 -7.28 -6.16
C THR A 141 -7.70 -5.86 -6.59
N ARG A 142 -7.94 -5.60 -7.88
CA ARG A 142 -8.45 -4.30 -8.35
C ARG A 142 -9.86 -4.00 -7.85
N ALA A 143 -10.76 -4.97 -7.87
CA ALA A 143 -12.12 -4.79 -7.36
C ALA A 143 -12.10 -4.50 -5.85
N LEU A 144 -11.27 -5.22 -5.08
CA LEU A 144 -11.10 -4.95 -3.66
C LEU A 144 -10.48 -3.58 -3.41
N LEU A 145 -9.42 -3.20 -4.14
CA LEU A 145 -8.85 -1.84 -4.04
C LEU A 145 -9.88 -0.78 -4.37
N PHE A 146 -10.70 -0.98 -5.40
CA PHE A 146 -11.77 -0.05 -5.76
C PHE A 146 -12.81 0.07 -4.63
N PHE A 147 -13.20 -1.06 -4.03
CA PHE A 147 -14.10 -1.07 -2.88
C PHE A 147 -13.50 -0.32 -1.68
N LEU A 148 -12.22 -0.57 -1.36
CA LEU A 148 -11.51 0.13 -0.29
C LEU A 148 -11.37 1.64 -0.57
N LEU A 149 -11.14 2.03 -1.82
CA LEU A 149 -11.10 3.44 -2.23
C LEU A 149 -12.47 4.10 -2.15
N LEU A 150 -13.55 3.37 -2.46
CA LEU A 150 -14.91 3.86 -2.33
C LEU A 150 -15.28 4.05 -0.85
N GLU A 151 -14.94 3.07 0.00
CA GLU A 151 -15.09 3.18 1.45
C GLU A 151 -14.27 4.34 2.01
N PHE A 152 -13.01 4.48 1.58
CA PHE A 152 -12.18 5.63 1.91
C PHE A 152 -12.86 6.94 1.50
N TRP A 153 -13.43 7.02 0.29
CA TRP A 153 -14.06 8.24 -0.20
C TRP A 153 -15.32 8.60 0.60
N LEU A 154 -16.17 7.61 0.89
CA LEU A 154 -17.41 7.78 1.66
C LEU A 154 -17.16 8.08 3.15
N HIS A 155 -16.12 7.47 3.74
CA HIS A 155 -15.84 7.50 5.18
C HIS A 155 -14.50 8.17 5.53
N SER A 156 -13.96 9.02 4.65
CA SER A 156 -12.62 9.62 4.78
C SER A 156 -12.37 10.32 6.11
N ALA A 157 -13.40 10.95 6.69
CA ALA A 157 -13.30 11.61 7.99
C ALA A 157 -13.04 10.66 9.17
N ARG A 158 -13.35 9.36 9.04
CA ARG A 158 -13.22 8.36 10.11
C ARG A 158 -11.86 7.64 10.14
N LEU A 159 -11.01 7.87 9.14
CA LEU A 159 -9.75 7.14 9.02
C LEU A 159 -8.75 7.40 10.15
N PRO A 160 -8.57 8.64 10.62
CA PRO A 160 -7.68 8.90 11.75
C PRO A 160 -8.14 8.15 13.01
N GLU A 161 -9.46 8.06 13.24
CA GLU A 161 -10.04 7.42 14.43
C GLU A 161 -10.11 5.88 14.31
N ALA A 162 -10.20 5.35 13.09
CA ALA A 162 -10.32 3.92 12.84
C ALA A 162 -8.98 3.18 12.72
N GLY A 163 -7.85 3.88 12.88
CA GLY A 163 -6.50 3.35 12.68
C GLY A 163 -6.22 2.04 13.43
N LEU A 164 -6.49 2.01 14.74
CA LEU A 164 -6.21 0.84 15.58
C LEU A 164 -7.12 -0.36 15.24
N ALA A 165 -8.42 -0.13 15.06
CA ALA A 165 -9.36 -1.18 14.71
C ALA A 165 -9.06 -1.78 13.32
N GLY A 166 -8.77 -0.93 12.34
CA GLY A 166 -8.38 -1.35 11.00
C GLY A 166 -7.04 -2.10 10.98
N THR A 167 -6.09 -1.69 11.83
CA THR A 167 -4.80 -2.38 11.99
C THR A 167 -5.02 -3.77 12.58
N GLY A 168 -5.82 -3.89 13.64
CA GLY A 168 -6.16 -5.17 14.25
C GLY A 168 -6.84 -6.12 13.26
N LEU A 169 -7.81 -5.63 12.49
CA LEU A 169 -8.47 -6.40 11.44
C LEU A 169 -7.48 -6.87 10.37
N SER A 170 -6.59 -5.99 9.91
CA SER A 170 -5.58 -6.30 8.89
C SER A 170 -4.59 -7.37 9.37
N ILE A 171 -4.21 -7.34 10.66
CA ILE A 171 -3.35 -8.35 11.28
C ILE A 171 -4.08 -9.71 11.32
N VAL A 172 -5.34 -9.74 11.76
CA VAL A 172 -6.15 -10.98 11.81
C VAL A 172 -6.28 -11.59 10.41
N ILE A 173 -6.62 -10.77 9.41
CA ILE A 173 -6.72 -11.19 8.02
C ILE A 173 -5.36 -11.72 7.52
N SER A 174 -4.26 -11.02 7.83
CA SER A 174 -2.91 -11.47 7.46
C SER A 174 -2.58 -12.84 8.06
N GLY A 175 -2.89 -13.07 9.34
CA GLY A 175 -2.69 -14.37 9.99
C GLY A 175 -3.48 -15.50 9.33
N ALA A 176 -4.77 -15.25 9.02
CA ALA A 176 -5.61 -16.20 8.30
C ALA A 176 -5.05 -16.52 6.90
N LEU A 177 -4.58 -15.51 6.17
CA LEU A 177 -4.01 -15.69 4.83
C LEU A 177 -2.67 -16.41 4.86
N VAL A 178 -1.82 -16.18 5.86
CA VAL A 178 -0.59 -16.96 6.06
C VAL A 178 -0.92 -18.44 6.27
N TYR A 179 -1.93 -18.75 7.07
CA TYR A 179 -2.40 -20.12 7.26
C TYR A 179 -2.92 -20.74 5.95
N LEU A 180 -3.72 -20.01 5.18
CA LEU A 180 -4.21 -20.48 3.89
C LEU A 180 -3.08 -20.71 2.88
N LEU A 181 -2.10 -19.81 2.82
CA LEU A 181 -0.90 -19.98 1.99
C LEU A 181 -0.06 -21.19 2.42
N TYR A 182 0.06 -21.44 3.72
CA TYR A 182 0.77 -22.61 4.24
C TYR A 182 0.17 -23.92 3.70
N ARG A 183 -1.17 -24.01 3.66
CA ARG A 183 -1.88 -25.19 3.12
C ARG A 183 -1.66 -25.37 1.61
N GLU A 184 -1.51 -24.28 0.86
CA GLU A 184 -1.22 -24.35 -0.58
C GLU A 184 0.23 -24.78 -0.88
N VAL A 185 1.18 -24.46 0.02
CA VAL A 185 2.59 -24.86 -0.14
C VAL A 185 2.84 -26.30 0.31
N HIS A 186 2.14 -26.79 1.33
CA HIS A 186 2.25 -28.17 1.83
C HIS A 186 0.92 -28.91 1.65
N PRO A 187 0.55 -29.31 0.42
CA PRO A 187 -0.64 -30.12 0.21
C PRO A 187 -0.45 -31.48 0.87
N HIS A 188 -1.37 -31.84 1.76
CA HIS A 188 -1.46 -33.19 2.36
C HIS A 188 -1.80 -34.24 1.31
#